data_AF-A0A396P1S9-F1
#
_entry.id   AF-A0A396P1S9-F1
#
_cell.length_a   1.000
_cell.length_b   1.000
_cell.length_c   1.000
_cell.angle_alpha   90.00
_cell.angle_beta   90.00
_cell.angle_gamma   90.00
#
_symmetry.space_group_name_H-M   'P 1'
#
loop_
_entity.id
_entity.type
_entity.pdbx_description
1 polymer ?
#
loop_
_entity_poly.entity_id
_entity_poly.type
_entity_poly.pdbx_seq_one_letter_code
_entity_poly.pdbx_strand_id
1 'polypeptide(L)'
;MAREIVFYASENRADVIVFEYLEMKGKLSGKKKQKLQMWRKRDIQKRCGQQAHRKGIRISRICAWNTSRLAFDGSGKIDRDIQDHRLCTFQNGKRYNCDLSASYNIGARYFIREILKPLPETERSLLEAKVPAVKRRTSCVYADLRDLISEMELRKAA
;
A
#
# COMPACT_ATOMS: atom_id res chain seq x y z
N MET A 1 -12.33 -8.79 13.51
CA MET A 1 -11.40 -8.24 12.50
C MET A 1 -12.12 -7.59 11.32
N ALA A 2 -12.77 -8.32 10.40
CA ALA A 2 -13.40 -7.68 9.22
C ALA A 2 -14.44 -6.61 9.57
N ARG A 3 -15.26 -6.85 10.62
CA ARG A 3 -16.21 -5.86 11.15
C ARG A 3 -15.49 -4.59 11.63
N GLU A 4 -14.47 -4.75 12.46
CA GLU A 4 -13.69 -3.65 13.03
C GLU A 4 -13.01 -2.79 11.95
N ILE A 5 -12.44 -3.41 10.91
CA ILE A 5 -11.84 -2.68 9.78
C ILE A 5 -12.89 -1.80 9.09
N VAL A 6 -14.06 -2.37 8.80
CA VAL A 6 -15.13 -1.65 8.11
C VAL A 6 -15.77 -0.58 9.01
N PHE A 7 -15.89 -0.86 10.30
CA PHE A 7 -16.39 0.09 11.28
C PHE A 7 -15.46 1.29 11.37
N TYR A 8 -14.16 1.06 11.57
CA TYR A 8 -13.14 2.11 11.59
C TYR A 8 -13.13 2.93 10.29
N ALA A 9 -13.19 2.27 9.12
CA ALA A 9 -13.26 2.96 7.84
C ALA A 9 -14.52 3.82 7.71
N SER A 10 -15.66 3.32 8.19
CA SER A 10 -16.94 4.04 8.19
C SER A 10 -16.91 5.27 9.10
N GLU A 11 -16.35 5.14 10.32
CA GLU A 11 -16.23 6.25 11.27
C GLU A 11 -15.33 7.36 10.73
N ASN A 12 -14.26 6.98 10.04
CA ASN A 12 -13.34 7.91 9.40
C ASN A 12 -13.78 8.35 7.99
N ARG A 13 -15.01 8.03 7.57
CA ARG A 13 -15.59 8.42 6.27
C ARG A 13 -14.71 8.03 5.07
N ALA A 14 -14.05 6.89 5.13
CA ALA A 14 -13.19 6.43 4.04
C ALA A 14 -14.01 5.92 2.85
N ASP A 15 -13.73 6.43 1.65
CA ASP A 15 -14.39 5.99 0.41
C ASP A 15 -13.90 4.61 -0.08
N VAL A 16 -12.71 4.21 0.35
CA VAL A 16 -12.03 3.01 -0.15
C VAL A 16 -11.15 2.37 0.91
N ILE A 17 -11.19 1.04 0.97
CA ILE A 17 -10.22 0.22 1.70
C ILE A 17 -9.33 -0.48 0.68
N VAL A 18 -8.03 -0.31 0.83
CA VAL A 18 -7.02 -0.90 -0.06
C VAL A 18 -6.36 -2.09 0.65
N PHE A 19 -6.48 -3.26 0.05
CA PHE A 19 -5.76 -4.45 0.49
C PHE A 19 -4.54 -4.72 -0.39
N GLU A 20 -3.54 -5.37 0.17
CA GLU A 20 -2.54 -6.05 -0.64
C GLU A 20 -3.15 -7.27 -1.36
N TYR A 21 -2.69 -7.48 -2.59
CA TYR A 21 -2.93 -8.67 -3.37
C TYR A 21 -1.91 -9.73 -3.00
N LEU A 22 -2.36 -10.74 -2.27
CA LEU A 22 -1.55 -11.88 -1.87
C LEU A 22 -1.73 -13.01 -2.90
N GLU A 23 -0.74 -13.16 -3.77
CA GLU A 23 -0.69 -14.26 -4.74
C GLU A 23 -0.50 -15.61 -4.04
N MET A 24 -1.30 -16.59 -4.46
CA MET A 24 -1.40 -17.90 -3.80
C MET A 24 -1.16 -19.07 -4.76
N LYS A 25 -0.84 -18.77 -6.01
CA LYS A 25 -0.49 -19.78 -7.00
C LYS A 25 0.98 -20.13 -6.80
N GLY A 26 1.25 -21.07 -5.91
CA GLY A 26 2.61 -21.55 -5.63
C GLY A 26 2.59 -22.87 -4.87
N LYS A 27 3.52 -23.77 -5.21
CA LYS A 27 3.72 -25.03 -4.48
C LYS A 27 4.37 -24.72 -3.13
N LEU A 28 3.56 -24.48 -2.11
CA LEU A 28 4.01 -24.34 -0.73
C LEU A 28 3.96 -25.70 -0.04
N SER A 29 5.02 -26.09 0.65
CA SER A 29 5.13 -27.35 1.38
C SER A 29 5.37 -27.13 2.88
N GLY A 30 5.14 -28.17 3.67
CA GLY A 30 5.48 -28.24 5.10
C GLY A 30 4.78 -27.21 6.00
N LYS A 31 5.47 -26.80 7.07
CA LYS A 31 4.98 -25.88 8.12
C LYS A 31 4.46 -24.55 7.58
N LYS A 32 5.07 -24.04 6.51
CA LYS A 32 4.67 -22.78 5.87
C LYS A 32 3.28 -22.88 5.24
N LYS A 33 2.96 -24.02 4.61
CA LYS A 33 1.62 -24.29 4.05
C LYS A 33 0.56 -24.29 5.16
N GLN A 34 0.83 -24.99 6.27
CA GLN A 34 -0.08 -25.07 7.42
C GLN A 34 -0.35 -23.68 8.01
N LYS A 35 0.70 -22.88 8.29
CA LYS A 35 0.55 -21.51 8.81
C LYS A 35 -0.29 -20.63 7.87
N LEU A 36 -0.06 -20.72 6.56
CA LEU A 36 -0.81 -19.95 5.56
C LEU A 36 -2.26 -20.40 5.40
N GLN A 37 -2.56 -21.68 5.66
CA GLN A 37 -3.93 -22.22 5.67
C GLN A 37 -4.72 -21.72 6.89
N MET A 38 -4.08 -21.68 8.06
CA MET A 38 -4.68 -21.12 9.29
C MET A 38 -4.92 -19.61 9.16
N TRP A 39 -4.09 -18.91 8.38
CA TRP A 39 -4.31 -17.51 8.05
C TRP A 39 -5.43 -17.36 7.02
N ARG A 40 -6.68 -17.22 7.50
CA ARG A 40 -7.92 -17.03 6.72
C ARG A 40 -8.03 -15.68 6.00
N LYS A 41 -6.93 -15.16 5.45
CA LYS A 41 -6.84 -13.83 4.82
C LYS A 41 -7.85 -13.59 3.69
N ARG A 42 -8.16 -14.61 2.88
CA ARG A 42 -9.19 -14.53 1.82
C ARG A 42 -10.58 -14.30 2.42
N ASP A 43 -10.89 -15.04 3.48
CA ASP A 43 -12.18 -14.89 4.17
C ASP A 43 -12.29 -13.54 4.85
N ILE A 44 -11.19 -13.03 5.42
CA ILE A 44 -11.13 -11.68 5.99
C ILE A 44 -11.44 -10.64 4.91
N GLN A 45 -10.74 -10.67 3.76
CA GLN A 45 -11.01 -9.72 2.67
C GLN A 45 -12.42 -9.88 2.09
N LYS A 46 -12.94 -11.10 1.95
CA LYS A 46 -14.30 -11.38 1.45
C LYS A 46 -15.37 -10.81 2.39
N ARG A 47 -15.28 -11.12 3.68
CA ARG A 47 -16.22 -10.61 4.70
C ARG A 47 -16.09 -9.10 4.88
N CYS A 48 -14.88 -8.55 4.72
CA CYS A 48 -14.66 -7.11 4.72
C CYS A 48 -15.39 -6.48 3.54
N GLY A 49 -15.21 -6.97 2.32
CA GLY A 49 -15.88 -6.43 1.13
C GLY A 49 -17.41 -6.47 1.21
N GLN A 50 -17.99 -7.58 1.69
CA GLN A 50 -19.44 -7.67 1.88
C GLN A 50 -19.98 -6.62 2.85
N GLN A 51 -19.25 -6.32 3.93
CA GLN A 51 -19.66 -5.31 4.91
C GLN A 51 -19.36 -3.88 4.43
N ALA A 52 -18.22 -3.67 3.77
CA ALA A 52 -17.80 -2.39 3.21
C ALA A 52 -18.79 -1.90 2.15
N HIS A 53 -19.22 -2.78 1.24
CA HIS A 53 -20.18 -2.44 0.19
C HIS A 53 -21.55 -1.99 0.75
N ARG A 54 -22.00 -2.57 1.88
CA ARG A 54 -23.24 -2.14 2.56
C ARG A 54 -23.14 -0.71 3.12
N LYS A 55 -21.93 -0.19 3.28
CA LYS A 55 -21.65 1.17 3.75
C LYS A 55 -21.16 2.09 2.63
N GLY A 56 -21.25 1.67 1.37
CA GLY A 56 -20.77 2.44 0.22
C GLY A 56 -19.24 2.50 0.08
N ILE A 57 -18.49 1.74 0.88
CA ILE A 57 -17.02 1.75 0.88
C ILE A 57 -16.51 0.79 -0.19
N ARG A 58 -15.67 1.27 -1.11
CA ARG A 58 -15.08 0.46 -2.18
C ARG A 58 -13.94 -0.40 -1.64
N ILE A 59 -13.73 -1.57 -2.23
CA ILE A 59 -12.54 -2.38 -2.00
C ILE A 59 -11.61 -2.30 -3.21
N SER A 60 -10.34 -2.01 -2.97
CA SER A 60 -9.28 -2.06 -3.98
C SER A 60 -8.19 -3.03 -3.56
N ARG A 61 -7.44 -3.53 -4.54
CA ARG A 61 -6.25 -4.36 -4.29
C ARG A 61 -5.05 -3.81 -5.05
N ILE A 62 -3.87 -3.93 -4.45
CA ILE A 62 -2.60 -3.52 -5.06
C ILE A 62 -1.54 -4.63 -4.97
N CYS A 63 -0.54 -4.57 -5.84
CA CYS A 63 0.58 -5.48 -5.82
C CYS A 63 1.43 -5.30 -4.54
N ALA A 64 1.56 -6.37 -3.73
CA ALA A 64 2.23 -6.33 -2.42
C ALA A 64 3.77 -6.28 -2.49
N TRP A 65 4.37 -6.43 -3.67
CA TRP A 65 5.82 -6.53 -3.81
C TRP A 65 6.54 -5.32 -3.23
N ASN A 66 7.50 -5.54 -2.34
CA ASN A 66 8.29 -4.51 -1.64
C ASN A 66 7.53 -3.54 -0.71
N THR A 67 6.21 -3.63 -0.54
CA THR A 67 5.45 -2.68 0.32
C THR A 67 5.98 -2.70 1.76
N SER A 68 6.33 -3.88 2.27
CA SER A 68 6.89 -4.08 3.61
C SER A 68 8.42 -4.19 3.64
N ARG A 69 9.11 -3.91 2.54
CA ARG A 69 10.59 -4.00 2.42
C ARG A 69 11.22 -2.62 2.28
N LEU A 70 10.47 -1.65 1.77
CA LEU A 70 10.91 -0.28 1.58
C LEU A 70 10.32 0.63 2.66
N ALA A 71 11.11 1.58 3.14
CA ALA A 71 10.68 2.59 4.08
C ALA A 71 9.69 3.53 3.39
N PHE A 72 8.60 3.86 4.08
CA PHE A 72 7.55 4.70 3.48
C PHE A 72 8.03 6.12 3.14
N ASP A 73 9.08 6.59 3.81
CA ASP A 73 9.66 7.93 3.65
C ASP A 73 10.68 8.01 2.50
N GLY A 74 10.86 6.93 1.72
CA GLY A 74 11.78 6.92 0.60
C GLY A 74 13.23 6.61 0.99
N SER A 75 13.53 6.33 2.26
CA SER A 75 14.90 6.05 2.71
C SER A 75 15.45 4.68 2.26
N GLY A 76 14.86 4.01 1.27
CA GLY A 76 15.33 2.71 0.78
C GLY A 76 14.85 1.50 1.60
N LYS A 77 15.68 0.47 1.72
CA LYS A 77 15.29 -0.81 2.35
C LYS A 77 15.31 -0.70 3.87
N ILE A 78 14.32 -1.29 4.52
CA ILE A 78 14.29 -1.41 5.98
C ILE A 78 15.08 -2.63 6.45
N ASP A 79 15.65 -2.54 7.65
CA ASP A 79 16.14 -3.68 8.40
C ASP A 79 15.13 -4.08 9.47
N ARG A 80 14.75 -5.36 9.54
CA ARG A 80 13.72 -5.81 10.49
C ARG A 80 14.37 -6.26 11.79
N ASP A 81 13.81 -5.82 12.91
CA ASP A 81 14.31 -6.24 14.20
C ASP A 81 14.07 -7.76 14.38
N ILE A 82 15.13 -8.44 14.83
CA ILE A 82 15.17 -9.90 14.98
C ILE A 82 14.45 -10.33 16.26
N GLN A 83 14.44 -9.48 17.29
CA GLN A 83 13.79 -9.72 18.57
C GLN A 83 12.33 -9.28 18.55
N ASP A 84 12.03 -8.13 17.94
CA ASP A 84 10.67 -7.61 17.78
C ASP A 84 10.33 -7.35 16.31
N HIS A 85 9.83 -8.37 15.62
CA HIS A 85 9.48 -8.31 14.20
C HIS A 85 8.41 -7.26 13.82
N ARG A 86 7.73 -6.65 14.80
CA ARG A 86 6.82 -5.51 14.56
C ARG A 86 7.58 -4.23 14.23
N LEU A 87 8.86 -4.16 14.58
CA LEU A 87 9.71 -2.99 14.42
C LEU A 87 10.76 -3.21 13.33
N CYS A 88 11.15 -2.10 12.72
CA CYS A 88 12.21 -2.02 11.73
C CYS A 88 12.99 -0.73 11.87
N THR A 89 14.21 -0.72 11.37
CA THR A 89 15.07 0.46 11.28
C THR A 89 15.23 0.84 9.83
N PHE A 90 14.99 2.11 9.53
CA PHE A 90 15.18 2.70 8.21
C PHE A 90 16.66 3.02 7.99
N GLN A 91 17.08 3.25 6.75
CA GLN A 91 18.50 3.55 6.46
C GLN A 91 18.97 4.86 7.09
N ASN A 92 18.04 5.78 7.39
CA ASN A 92 18.30 7.02 8.11
C ASN A 92 18.34 6.85 9.66
N GLY A 93 18.30 5.61 10.16
CA GLY A 93 18.34 5.30 11.60
C GLY A 93 16.98 5.39 12.30
N LYS A 94 15.91 5.81 11.63
CA LYS A 94 14.57 5.89 12.22
C LYS A 94 14.04 4.48 12.54
N ARG A 95 13.64 4.26 13.79
CA ARG A 95 12.94 3.03 14.22
C ARG A 95 11.43 3.21 14.07
N TYR A 96 10.76 2.26 13.43
CA TYR A 96 9.35 2.39 13.05
C TYR A 96 8.62 1.04 13.00
N ASN A 97 7.28 1.07 13.02
CA ASN A 97 6.47 -0.13 12.89
C ASN A 97 6.42 -0.63 11.44
N CYS A 98 6.69 -1.93 11.24
CA CYS A 98 6.72 -2.61 9.94
C CYS A 98 5.38 -2.52 9.20
N ASP A 99 4.29 -2.86 9.89
CA ASP A 99 2.96 -2.95 9.30
C ASP A 99 2.39 -1.57 8.95
N LEU A 100 2.69 -0.57 9.78
CA LEU A 100 2.31 0.83 9.52
C LEU A 100 3.06 1.40 8.33
N SER A 101 4.39 1.19 8.26
CA SER A 101 5.19 1.54 7.07
C SER A 101 4.63 0.89 5.80
N ALA A 102 4.32 -0.40 5.87
CA ALA A 102 3.74 -1.13 4.75
C ALA A 102 2.36 -0.59 4.34
N SER A 103 1.52 -0.24 5.32
CA SER A 103 0.18 0.31 5.09
C SER A 103 0.22 1.65 4.34
N TYR A 104 1.18 2.52 4.67
CA TYR A 104 1.41 3.75 3.91
C TYR A 104 1.77 3.46 2.45
N ASN A 105 2.66 2.50 2.21
CA ASN A 105 3.06 2.12 0.85
C ASN A 105 1.91 1.48 0.04
N ILE A 106 1.06 0.69 0.69
CA ILE A 106 -0.15 0.13 0.08
C ILE A 106 -1.10 1.24 -0.38
N GLY A 107 -1.38 2.21 0.49
CA GLY A 107 -2.21 3.37 0.17
C GLY A 107 -1.59 4.24 -0.93
N ALA A 108 -0.28 4.52 -0.83
CA ALA A 108 0.44 5.34 -1.79
C ALA A 108 0.31 4.81 -3.22
N ARG A 109 0.50 3.50 -3.40
CA ARG A 109 0.37 2.85 -4.72
C ARG A 109 -1.03 2.93 -5.30
N TYR A 110 -2.06 2.88 -4.45
CA TYR A 110 -3.42 3.07 -4.89
C TYR A 110 -3.62 4.49 -5.41
N PHE A 111 -3.25 5.51 -4.63
CA PHE A 111 -3.44 6.90 -5.03
C PHE A 111 -2.60 7.29 -6.25
N ILE A 112 -1.32 6.89 -6.31
CA ILE A 112 -0.48 7.09 -7.50
C ILE A 112 -1.16 6.51 -8.75
N ARG A 113 -1.74 5.31 -8.66
CA ARG A 113 -2.48 4.71 -9.77
C ARG A 113 -3.72 5.51 -10.14
N GLU A 114 -4.56 5.88 -9.17
CA GLU A 114 -5.81 6.61 -9.43
C GLU A 114 -5.56 8.03 -9.93
N ILE A 115 -4.45 8.66 -9.53
CA ILE A 115 -4.03 9.98 -9.99
C ILE A 115 -3.53 9.91 -11.43
N LEU A 116 -2.63 8.98 -11.75
CA LEU A 116 -1.98 8.94 -13.06
C LEU A 116 -2.86 8.32 -14.15
N LYS A 117 -3.75 7.39 -13.81
CA LYS A 117 -4.59 6.66 -14.78
C LYS A 117 -5.50 7.56 -15.64
N PRO A 118 -6.19 8.58 -15.10
CA PRO A 118 -7.08 9.43 -15.89
C PRO A 118 -6.37 10.53 -16.69
N LEU A 119 -5.08 10.79 -16.43
CA LEU A 119 -4.37 11.90 -17.07
C LEU A 119 -4.09 11.61 -18.55
N PRO A 120 -4.10 12.65 -19.41
CA PRO A 120 -3.58 12.55 -20.76
C PRO A 120 -2.11 12.12 -20.76
N GLU A 121 -1.69 11.39 -21.80
CA GLU A 121 -0.34 10.83 -21.88
C GLU A 121 0.76 11.90 -21.78
N THR A 122 0.54 13.09 -22.36
CA THR A 122 1.48 14.21 -22.28
C THR A 122 1.70 14.67 -20.84
N GLU A 123 0.62 14.94 -20.11
CA GLU A 123 0.69 15.38 -18.70
C GLU A 123 1.31 14.30 -17.82
N ARG A 124 0.88 13.06 -18.02
CA ARG A 124 1.41 11.91 -17.31
C ARG A 124 2.91 11.75 -17.54
N SER A 125 3.36 11.80 -18.79
CA SER A 125 4.77 11.70 -19.16
C SER A 125 5.61 12.79 -18.50
N LEU A 126 5.12 14.03 -18.49
CA LEU A 126 5.81 15.15 -17.84
C LEU A 126 5.92 14.98 -16.32
N LEU A 127 4.88 14.47 -15.64
CA LEU A 127 4.92 14.17 -14.21
C LEU A 127 5.89 13.01 -13.92
N GLU A 128 5.81 11.94 -14.70
CA GLU A 128 6.69 10.78 -14.56
C GLU A 128 8.16 11.12 -14.88
N ALA A 129 8.43 12.16 -15.67
CA ALA A 129 9.80 12.67 -15.89
C ALA A 129 10.37 13.38 -14.65
N LYS A 130 9.51 14.05 -13.87
CA LYS A 130 9.90 14.77 -12.65
C LYS A 130 9.95 13.85 -11.43
N VAL A 131 9.05 12.86 -11.36
CA VAL A 131 9.00 11.86 -10.29
C VAL A 131 9.18 10.46 -10.89
N PRO A 132 10.40 10.07 -11.31
CA PRO A 132 10.63 8.83 -12.06
C PRO A 132 10.27 7.56 -11.28
N ALA A 133 10.27 7.61 -9.95
CA ALA A 133 9.92 6.49 -9.10
C ALA A 133 8.49 5.97 -9.34
N VAL A 134 7.54 6.83 -9.74
CA VAL A 134 6.13 6.43 -9.97
C VAL A 134 5.96 5.52 -11.18
N LYS A 135 6.92 5.49 -12.12
CA LYS A 135 6.94 4.54 -13.26
C LYS A 135 7.02 3.10 -12.76
N ARG A 136 7.78 2.85 -11.69
CA ARG A 136 8.00 1.50 -11.14
C ARG A 136 7.05 1.25 -9.98
N ARG A 137 5.79 0.95 -10.30
CA ARG A 137 4.71 0.68 -9.32
C ARG A 137 5.06 -0.28 -8.18
N THR A 138 5.91 -1.27 -8.42
CA THR A 138 6.31 -2.27 -7.42
C THR A 138 7.33 -1.76 -6.39
N SER A 139 7.88 -0.56 -6.58
CA SER A 139 8.79 0.08 -5.64
C SER A 139 8.26 1.40 -5.11
N CYS A 140 7.10 1.88 -5.58
CA CYS A 140 6.55 3.13 -5.06
C CYS A 140 6.23 3.02 -3.56
N VAL A 141 6.55 4.10 -2.86
CA VAL A 141 6.34 4.33 -1.44
C VAL A 141 5.58 5.63 -1.21
N TYR A 142 5.26 5.94 0.04
CA TYR A 142 4.50 7.14 0.38
C TYR A 142 5.21 8.46 0.05
N ALA A 143 6.54 8.52 0.15
CA ALA A 143 7.30 9.68 -0.32
C ALA A 143 7.04 10.00 -1.80
N ASP A 144 7.02 8.98 -2.68
CA ASP A 144 6.77 9.20 -4.11
C ASP A 144 5.37 9.78 -4.38
N LEU A 145 4.36 9.42 -3.56
CA LEU A 145 3.04 10.02 -3.65
C LEU A 145 3.08 11.51 -3.26
N ARG A 146 3.82 11.85 -2.20
CA ARG A 146 3.95 13.24 -1.75
C ARG A 146 4.63 14.09 -2.82
N ASP A 147 5.71 13.58 -3.42
CA ASP A 147 6.44 14.25 -4.49
C ASP A 147 5.56 14.44 -5.72
N LEU A 148 4.78 13.40 -6.09
CA LEU A 148 3.82 13.48 -7.19
C LEU A 148 2.76 14.57 -6.95
N ILE A 149 2.16 14.61 -5.76
CA ILE A 149 1.17 15.64 -5.39
C ILE A 149 1.81 17.02 -5.45
N SER A 150 3.02 17.19 -4.90
CA SER A 150 3.73 18.47 -4.91
C SER A 150 3.98 18.97 -6.34
N GLU A 151 4.44 18.10 -7.23
CA GLU A 151 4.68 18.45 -8.65
C GLU A 151 3.37 18.81 -9.37
N MET A 152 2.27 18.12 -9.06
CA MET A 152 0.96 18.46 -9.61
C MET A 152 0.47 19.85 -9.17
N GLU A 153 0.64 20.21 -7.90
CA GLU A 153 0.25 21.53 -7.40
C GLU A 153 1.11 22.65 -7.99
N LEU A 154 2.42 22.42 -8.16
CA LEU A 154 3.30 23.38 -8.84
C LEU A 154 2.85 23.67 -10.29
N ARG A 155 2.34 22.65 -10.99
CA ARG A 155 1.86 22.80 -12.37
C ARG A 155 0.51 23.45 -12.52
N LYS A 156 -0.35 23.36 -11.50
CA LYS A 156 -1.61 24.11 -11.49
C LYS A 156 -1.39 25.60 -11.26
N ALA A 157 -0.28 25.95 -10.60
CA ALA A 157 0.08 27.33 -10.28
C ALA A 157 0.92 28.03 -11.36
N ALA A 158 1.44 27.29 -12.34
CA ALA A 158 2.22 27.79 -13.48
C ALA A 158 1.32 28.02 -14.70
#